data_AF-A0A844AXX8-F1
#
_entry.id   AF-A0A844AXX8-F1
#
_cell.length_a   1.000
_cell.length_b   1.000
_cell.length_c   1.000
_cell.angle_alpha   90.00
_cell.angle_beta   90.00
_cell.angle_gamma   90.00
#
_symmetry.space_group_name_H-M   'P 1'
#
loop_
_entity.id
_entity.type
_entity.pdbx_description
1 polymer ?
#
loop_
_entity_poly.entity_id
_entity_poly.type
_entity_poly.pdbx_seq_one_letter_code
_entity_poly.pdbx_strand_id
1 'polypeptide(L)'
;MSAVQRTFPKSVQPGIPHLSATPVGWTKYRFGDLFDVVKRPLEMKDDAEYDLVTVKRSRGGIEHRGRMLGRKISVKTQFHIQEGDFLISKRQIVHGACGFVGQEFDGSIVSNEYSVLVPKQILHFDYLRYLVHSIYVQQTFFHSSIGVHIEKMIFKLEEWFKWPINLPPLAEQERVAKMFLATEGKITLLAKKKTALEDYKGGVMRRLFSRELRFANDDGSAFPDWDERKFGDVVVRVGDKFDPRKSDENPFLVELENIEGKTGRILGFSRLEGQRSLKTRFAIGDVLFGKLRPYLKKHAHPDFEGVCSSEIWVLRSEEISSLFLFYLVQADQFVRLANISAGSKMPRADWRVLADSEFEIPHPNEQRKIADFLSAIDAKITAVSAQISEMETFKKGLLQKIFV
;
A
#
# COMPACT_ATOMS: atom_id res chain seq x y z
N MET A 1 0.12 28.00 5.22
CA MET A 1 -0.56 27.71 3.93
C MET A 1 -1.83 26.95 4.24
N SER A 2 -3.00 27.58 4.10
CA SER A 2 -4.28 26.90 4.33
C SER A 2 -4.47 25.81 3.27
N ALA A 3 -4.88 24.62 3.69
CA ALA A 3 -5.23 23.56 2.76
C ALA A 3 -6.45 24.04 1.95
N VAL A 4 -6.26 24.27 0.65
CA VAL A 4 -7.38 24.52 -0.27
C VAL A 4 -8.32 23.33 -0.17
N GLN A 5 -9.48 23.55 0.45
CA GLN A 5 -10.49 22.52 0.62
C GLN A 5 -11.00 22.16 -0.77
N ARG A 6 -10.61 21.00 -1.28
CA ARG A 6 -11.07 20.54 -2.60
C ARG A 6 -12.58 20.39 -2.55
N THR A 7 -13.29 21.08 -3.45
CA THR A 7 -14.75 20.97 -3.63
C THR A 7 -15.18 19.58 -4.09
N PHE A 8 -14.27 18.81 -4.70
CA PHE A 8 -14.52 17.47 -5.24
C PHE A 8 -13.53 16.41 -4.68
N PRO A 9 -13.95 15.13 -4.60
CA PRO A 9 -13.06 14.03 -4.24
C PRO A 9 -11.83 13.93 -5.16
N LYS A 10 -10.71 13.37 -4.66
CA LYS A 10 -9.48 13.20 -5.46
C LYS A 10 -9.66 12.38 -6.75
N SER A 11 -10.70 11.55 -6.82
CA SER A 11 -11.03 10.73 -7.99
C SER A 11 -11.69 11.49 -9.14
N VAL A 12 -12.17 12.72 -8.89
CA VAL A 12 -12.90 13.54 -9.86
C VAL A 12 -11.98 14.61 -10.45
N GLN A 13 -12.05 14.82 -11.76
CA GLN A 13 -11.33 15.87 -12.48
C GLN A 13 -12.32 16.77 -13.25
N PRO A 14 -12.88 17.81 -12.61
CA PRO A 14 -13.97 18.62 -13.18
C PRO A 14 -13.51 19.75 -14.12
N GLY A 15 -12.20 19.91 -14.35
CA GLY A 15 -11.62 21.01 -15.12
C GLY A 15 -12.10 21.07 -16.58
N ILE A 16 -11.79 22.15 -17.28
CA ILE A 16 -12.20 22.35 -18.68
C ILE A 16 -11.35 21.43 -19.58
N PRO A 17 -11.97 20.54 -20.39
CA PRO A 17 -11.24 19.70 -21.33
C PRO A 17 -10.51 20.55 -22.36
N HIS A 18 -9.18 20.50 -22.34
CA HIS A 18 -8.33 21.13 -23.33
C HIS A 18 -7.66 20.05 -24.18
N LEU A 19 -8.03 19.96 -25.46
CA LEU A 19 -7.34 19.12 -26.43
C LEU A 19 -6.31 19.98 -27.16
N SER A 20 -5.03 19.58 -27.06
CA SER A 20 -3.93 20.22 -27.77
C SER A 20 -4.09 20.14 -29.30
N ALA A 21 -3.33 20.97 -30.02
CA ALA A 21 -3.26 20.87 -31.48
C ALA A 21 -2.79 19.46 -31.89
N THR A 22 -3.39 18.90 -32.95
CA THR A 22 -3.06 17.54 -33.41
C THR A 22 -1.57 17.45 -33.76
N PRO A 23 -0.79 16.62 -33.06
CA PRO A 23 0.64 16.47 -33.36
C PRO A 23 0.88 15.92 -34.77
N VAL A 24 2.08 16.16 -35.32
CA VAL A 24 2.46 15.63 -36.63
C VAL A 24 2.39 14.09 -36.61
N GLY A 25 1.71 13.51 -37.61
CA GLY A 25 1.49 12.07 -37.73
C GLY A 25 0.35 11.51 -36.88
N TRP A 26 -0.28 12.33 -36.03
CA TRP A 26 -1.48 11.93 -35.27
C TRP A 26 -2.74 12.27 -36.08
N THR A 27 -3.82 11.55 -35.80
CA THR A 27 -5.12 11.80 -36.43
C THR A 27 -6.15 12.23 -35.38
N LYS A 28 -6.96 13.24 -35.71
CA LYS A 28 -8.05 13.70 -34.86
C LYS A 28 -9.31 12.91 -35.17
N TYR A 29 -9.86 12.27 -34.15
CA TYR A 29 -11.11 11.53 -34.16
C TYR A 29 -12.11 12.15 -33.19
N ARG A 30 -13.30 11.58 -33.12
CA ARG A 30 -14.19 11.67 -31.95
C ARG A 30 -14.20 10.34 -31.22
N PHE A 31 -14.54 10.32 -29.92
CA PHE A 31 -14.62 9.06 -29.18
C PHE A 31 -15.59 8.05 -29.81
N GLY A 32 -16.70 8.51 -30.41
CA GLY A 32 -17.64 7.64 -31.11
C GLY A 32 -17.04 6.92 -32.33
N ASP A 33 -15.96 7.46 -32.91
CA ASP A 33 -15.25 6.82 -34.02
C ASP A 33 -14.38 5.65 -33.55
N LEU A 34 -14.11 5.55 -32.24
CA LEU A 34 -13.15 4.59 -31.67
C LEU A 34 -13.80 3.31 -31.13
N PHE A 35 -15.13 3.28 -30.98
CA PHE A 35 -15.84 2.20 -30.30
C PHE A 35 -17.07 1.73 -31.06
N ASP A 36 -17.39 0.45 -30.90
CA ASP A 36 -18.71 -0.10 -31.19
C ASP A 36 -19.47 -0.33 -29.87
N VAL A 37 -20.74 0.06 -29.82
CA VAL A 37 -21.59 -0.18 -28.66
C VAL A 37 -22.19 -1.58 -28.79
N VAL A 38 -21.91 -2.44 -27.81
CA VAL A 38 -22.39 -3.82 -27.83
C VAL A 38 -23.56 -3.99 -26.88
N LYS A 39 -24.59 -4.72 -27.33
CA LYS A 39 -25.72 -5.14 -26.52
C LYS A 39 -25.87 -6.65 -26.62
N ARG A 40 -25.60 -7.34 -25.51
CA ARG A 40 -25.83 -8.79 -25.33
C ARG A 40 -26.81 -9.01 -24.17
N PRO A 41 -28.12 -8.74 -24.35
CA PRO A 41 -29.08 -8.86 -23.25
C PRO A 41 -29.14 -10.30 -22.74
N LEU A 42 -29.17 -10.47 -21.42
CA LEU A 42 -29.39 -11.76 -20.76
C LEU A 42 -30.89 -11.99 -20.55
N GLU A 43 -31.39 -13.14 -20.99
CA GLU A 43 -32.66 -13.68 -20.52
C GLU A 43 -32.44 -14.43 -19.19
N MET A 44 -32.77 -13.76 -18.08
CA MET A 44 -32.48 -14.27 -16.74
C MET A 44 -33.41 -15.41 -16.36
N LYS A 45 -32.84 -16.55 -15.95
CA LYS A 45 -33.56 -17.69 -15.39
C LYS A 45 -33.37 -17.71 -13.88
N ASP A 46 -34.47 -17.84 -13.14
CA ASP A 46 -34.45 -17.70 -11.68
C ASP A 46 -33.60 -18.74 -10.95
N ASP A 47 -33.48 -19.95 -11.53
CA ASP A 47 -32.71 -21.07 -10.98
C ASP A 47 -31.31 -21.22 -11.57
N ALA A 48 -30.92 -20.36 -12.52
CA ALA A 48 -29.55 -20.32 -13.03
C ALA A 48 -28.68 -19.41 -12.15
N GLU A 49 -27.41 -19.77 -12.01
CA GLU A 49 -26.41 -18.92 -11.36
C GLU A 49 -25.70 -18.03 -12.37
N TYR A 50 -25.39 -16.81 -11.93
CA TYR A 50 -24.67 -15.83 -12.70
C TYR A 50 -23.52 -15.26 -11.87
N ASP A 51 -22.39 -15.00 -12.52
CA ASP A 51 -21.30 -14.23 -11.94
C ASP A 51 -21.48 -12.75 -12.25
N LEU A 52 -21.56 -11.92 -11.22
CA LEU A 52 -21.77 -10.49 -11.34
C LEU A 52 -20.46 -9.77 -11.11
N VAL A 53 -20.22 -8.75 -11.91
CA VAL A 53 -19.06 -7.87 -11.73
C VAL A 53 -19.46 -6.43 -11.46
N THR A 54 -18.51 -5.66 -10.93
CA THR A 54 -18.63 -4.22 -10.78
C THR A 54 -17.34 -3.54 -11.21
N VAL A 55 -17.43 -2.28 -11.62
CA VAL A 55 -16.27 -1.49 -12.01
C VAL A 55 -15.88 -0.55 -10.87
N LYS A 56 -14.64 -0.64 -10.42
CA LYS A 56 -14.12 0.17 -9.32
C LYS A 56 -13.92 1.63 -9.73
N ARG A 57 -14.21 2.53 -8.79
CA ARG A 57 -13.83 3.95 -8.88
C ARG A 57 -12.30 4.09 -9.06
N SER A 58 -11.87 5.27 -9.49
CA SER A 58 -10.47 5.66 -9.71
C SER A 58 -9.74 4.82 -10.76
N ARG A 59 -10.45 4.34 -11.80
CA ARG A 59 -9.95 3.42 -12.83
C ARG A 59 -9.32 2.16 -12.19
N GLY A 60 -9.97 1.64 -11.16
CA GLY A 60 -9.47 0.50 -10.39
C GLY A 60 -9.64 -0.86 -11.09
N GLY A 61 -10.20 -0.87 -12.30
CA GLY A 61 -10.53 -2.09 -13.04
C GLY A 61 -11.85 -2.72 -12.60
N ILE A 62 -12.08 -3.95 -13.08
CA ILE A 62 -13.25 -4.76 -12.76
C ILE A 62 -12.95 -5.63 -11.53
N GLU A 63 -13.99 -5.93 -10.75
CA GLU A 63 -13.93 -6.89 -9.64
C GLU A 63 -15.20 -7.74 -9.59
N HIS A 64 -15.08 -8.97 -9.05
CA HIS A 64 -16.24 -9.79 -8.74
C HIS A 64 -17.10 -9.11 -7.68
N ARG A 65 -18.39 -8.98 -7.99
CA ARG A 65 -19.42 -8.58 -7.04
C ARG A 65 -20.03 -9.78 -6.32
N GLY A 66 -19.96 -10.95 -6.95
CA GLY A 66 -20.37 -12.23 -6.37
C GLY A 66 -21.18 -13.07 -7.35
N ARG A 67 -21.39 -14.33 -6.98
CA ARG A 67 -22.18 -15.31 -7.73
C ARG A 67 -23.57 -15.45 -7.12
N MET A 68 -24.62 -15.30 -7.92
CA MET A 68 -25.99 -15.29 -7.44
C MET A 68 -26.94 -16.04 -8.37
N LEU A 69 -27.92 -16.72 -7.79
CA LEU A 69 -29.09 -17.23 -8.51
C LEU A 69 -29.90 -16.06 -9.11
N GLY A 70 -30.45 -16.25 -10.30
CA GLY A 70 -31.25 -15.24 -11.00
C GLY A 70 -32.37 -14.65 -10.13
N ARG A 71 -33.05 -15.48 -9.32
CA ARG A 71 -34.10 -15.01 -8.40
C ARG A 71 -33.62 -14.02 -7.34
N LYS A 72 -32.33 -14.05 -6.98
CA LYS A 72 -31.72 -13.15 -5.99
C LYS A 72 -31.21 -11.84 -6.61
N ILE A 73 -31.16 -11.73 -7.94
CA ILE A 73 -30.70 -10.51 -8.62
C ILE A 73 -31.89 -9.55 -8.78
N SER A 74 -31.84 -8.41 -8.10
CA SER A 74 -32.95 -7.44 -8.07
C SER A 74 -33.16 -6.72 -9.41
N VAL A 75 -32.07 -6.37 -10.11
CA VAL A 75 -32.15 -5.72 -11.42
C VAL A 75 -32.17 -6.80 -12.49
N LYS A 76 -33.32 -7.02 -13.12
CA LYS A 76 -33.50 -8.09 -14.11
C LYS A 76 -32.88 -7.77 -15.48
N THR A 77 -32.73 -6.48 -15.82
CA THR A 77 -32.08 -6.06 -17.06
C THR A 77 -30.56 -6.16 -16.93
N GLN A 78 -30.02 -7.27 -17.42
CA GLN A 78 -28.60 -7.61 -17.39
C GLN A 78 -28.07 -7.86 -18.81
N PHE A 79 -26.75 -7.75 -18.96
CA PHE A 79 -26.05 -7.97 -20.22
C PHE A 79 -24.82 -8.84 -19.99
N HIS A 80 -24.55 -9.75 -20.91
CA HIS A 80 -23.31 -10.51 -20.94
C HIS A 80 -22.14 -9.64 -21.37
N ILE A 81 -21.02 -9.83 -20.70
CA ILE A 81 -19.74 -9.26 -21.06
C ILE A 81 -18.79 -10.36 -21.52
N GLN A 82 -17.83 -10.00 -22.35
CA GLN A 82 -16.82 -10.89 -22.89
C GLN A 82 -15.44 -10.27 -22.75
N GLU A 83 -14.40 -11.11 -22.71
CA GLU A 83 -13.02 -10.66 -22.75
C GLU A 83 -12.81 -9.64 -23.88
N GLY A 84 -12.10 -8.54 -23.57
CA GLY A 84 -11.84 -7.47 -24.53
C GLY A 84 -12.87 -6.33 -24.52
N ASP A 85 -14.02 -6.51 -23.89
CA ASP A 85 -14.97 -5.40 -23.68
C ASP A 85 -14.37 -4.31 -22.78
N PHE A 86 -14.77 -3.07 -23.05
CA PHE A 86 -14.55 -1.90 -22.20
C PHE A 86 -15.87 -1.44 -21.57
N LEU A 87 -15.91 -1.45 -20.23
CA LEU A 87 -17.08 -1.07 -19.45
C LEU A 87 -16.95 0.37 -18.94
N ILE A 88 -18.05 1.12 -19.04
CA ILE A 88 -18.20 2.44 -18.44
C ILE A 88 -19.43 2.45 -17.54
N SER A 89 -19.27 2.74 -16.25
CA SER A 89 -20.40 2.92 -15.34
C SER A 89 -21.13 4.23 -15.62
N LYS A 90 -22.43 4.17 -15.92
CA LYS A 90 -23.24 5.37 -16.16
C LYS A 90 -23.42 6.23 -14.91
N ARG A 91 -23.25 5.65 -13.71
CA ARG A 91 -23.44 6.32 -12.41
C ARG A 91 -22.15 6.81 -11.77
N GLN A 92 -21.03 6.17 -12.08
CA GLN A 92 -19.79 6.32 -11.32
C GLN A 92 -18.58 6.73 -12.17
N ILE A 93 -18.74 6.95 -13.48
CA ILE A 93 -17.62 7.35 -14.35
C ILE A 93 -17.02 8.72 -14.00
N VAL A 94 -17.77 9.62 -13.38
CA VAL A 94 -17.21 10.89 -12.85
C VAL A 94 -16.16 10.64 -11.77
N HIS A 95 -16.22 9.49 -11.11
CA HIS A 95 -15.22 9.00 -10.16
C HIS A 95 -14.23 8.03 -10.81
N GLY A 96 -14.29 7.84 -12.13
CA GLY A 96 -13.40 6.98 -12.90
C GLY A 96 -13.80 5.52 -12.95
N ALA A 97 -15.06 5.15 -12.70
CA ALA A 97 -15.51 3.76 -12.80
C ALA A 97 -15.65 3.31 -14.27
N CYS A 98 -14.51 2.99 -14.87
CA CYS A 98 -14.36 2.30 -16.15
C CYS A 98 -13.27 1.21 -16.03
N GLY A 99 -13.31 0.22 -16.91
CA GLY A 99 -12.36 -0.89 -16.89
C GLY A 99 -12.60 -1.89 -18.01
N PHE A 100 -11.63 -2.78 -18.20
CA PHE A 100 -11.67 -3.80 -19.23
C PHE A 100 -12.03 -5.15 -18.65
N VAL A 101 -12.75 -5.92 -19.45
CA VAL A 101 -13.06 -7.31 -19.15
C VAL A 101 -11.86 -8.15 -19.53
N GLY A 102 -11.14 -8.61 -18.51
CA GLY A 102 -10.10 -9.63 -18.64
C GLY A 102 -10.71 -11.02 -18.78
N GLN A 103 -9.87 -11.99 -19.14
CA GLN A 103 -10.25 -13.39 -19.30
C GLN A 103 -10.95 -13.96 -18.05
N GLU A 104 -10.57 -13.50 -16.85
CA GLU A 104 -11.15 -13.92 -15.58
C GLU A 104 -12.62 -13.49 -15.38
N PHE A 105 -13.11 -12.56 -16.21
CA PHE A 105 -14.48 -12.04 -16.17
C PHE A 105 -15.28 -12.38 -17.45
N ASP A 106 -14.73 -13.24 -18.32
CA ASP A 106 -15.41 -13.65 -19.54
C ASP A 106 -16.72 -14.39 -19.22
N GLY A 107 -17.81 -13.98 -19.87
CA GLY A 107 -19.15 -14.56 -19.65
C GLY A 107 -19.91 -14.05 -18.42
N SER A 108 -19.29 -13.22 -17.57
CA SER A 108 -19.98 -12.58 -16.44
C SER A 108 -21.07 -11.60 -16.92
N ILE A 109 -21.82 -11.01 -15.98
CA ILE A 109 -22.91 -10.10 -16.31
C ILE A 109 -22.83 -8.75 -15.59
N VAL A 110 -23.38 -7.73 -16.27
CA VAL A 110 -23.53 -6.37 -15.75
C VAL A 110 -24.92 -5.81 -16.01
N SER A 111 -25.39 -4.91 -15.14
CA SER A 111 -26.71 -4.30 -15.30
C SER A 111 -26.73 -3.27 -16.44
N ASN A 112 -27.93 -2.83 -16.80
CA ASN A 112 -28.19 -1.70 -17.70
C ASN A 112 -27.55 -0.35 -17.29
N GLU A 113 -26.97 -0.26 -16.09
CA GLU A 113 -26.21 0.90 -15.61
C GLU A 113 -24.78 0.94 -16.16
N TYR A 114 -24.38 -0.02 -16.98
CA TYR A 114 -23.11 -0.02 -17.70
C TYR A 114 -23.32 0.20 -19.19
N SER A 115 -22.38 0.91 -19.81
CA SER A 115 -22.17 0.90 -21.25
C SER A 115 -21.07 -0.11 -21.56
N VAL A 116 -21.36 -1.04 -22.48
CA VAL A 116 -20.41 -2.06 -22.95
C VAL A 116 -19.93 -1.66 -24.34
N LEU A 117 -18.62 -1.45 -24.47
CA LEU A 117 -17.97 -0.95 -25.68
C LEU A 117 -16.91 -1.93 -26.15
N VAL A 118 -16.75 -2.08 -27.46
CA VAL A 118 -15.60 -2.79 -28.04
C VAL A 118 -14.73 -1.78 -28.78
N PRO A 119 -13.43 -1.67 -28.47
CA PRO A 119 -12.53 -0.78 -29.19
C PRO A 119 -12.36 -1.26 -30.64
N LYS A 120 -12.43 -0.32 -31.58
CA LYS A 120 -12.14 -0.59 -32.99
C LYS A 120 -10.64 -0.75 -33.23
N GLN A 121 -10.29 -1.35 -34.37
CA GLN A 121 -8.90 -1.68 -34.73
C GLN A 121 -7.94 -0.48 -34.74
N ILE A 122 -8.44 0.75 -34.83
CA ILE A 122 -7.63 1.98 -34.77
C ILE A 122 -7.15 2.34 -33.35
N LEU A 123 -7.66 1.65 -32.32
CA LEU A 123 -7.37 1.89 -30.92
C LEU A 123 -6.81 0.62 -30.27
N HIS A 124 -5.51 0.63 -29.98
CA HIS A 124 -4.85 -0.49 -29.32
C HIS A 124 -5.40 -0.66 -27.90
N PHE A 125 -5.76 -1.89 -27.55
CA PHE A 125 -6.43 -2.25 -26.31
C PHE A 125 -5.65 -1.78 -25.05
N ASP A 126 -4.36 -2.13 -24.95
CA ASP A 126 -3.54 -1.70 -23.81
C ASP A 126 -3.23 -0.19 -23.82
N TYR A 127 -3.30 0.48 -24.97
CA TYR A 127 -3.11 1.92 -24.99
C TYR A 127 -4.32 2.62 -24.35
N LEU A 128 -5.53 2.13 -24.63
CA LEU A 128 -6.75 2.65 -24.00
C LEU A 128 -6.71 2.48 -22.46
N ARG A 129 -6.11 1.39 -21.95
CA ARG A 129 -5.89 1.19 -20.49
C ARG A 129 -5.20 2.37 -19.82
N TYR A 130 -4.26 3.01 -20.50
CA TYR A 130 -3.55 4.16 -19.95
C TYR A 130 -4.16 5.50 -20.38
N LEU A 131 -4.75 5.56 -21.58
CA LEU A 131 -5.41 6.76 -22.09
C LEU A 131 -6.53 7.28 -21.17
N VAL A 132 -7.30 6.39 -20.55
CA VAL A 132 -8.38 6.77 -19.61
C VAL A 132 -7.87 7.43 -18.32
N HIS A 133 -6.57 7.38 -18.04
CA HIS A 133 -5.93 8.11 -16.95
C HIS A 133 -5.53 9.53 -17.34
N SER A 134 -5.61 9.92 -18.61
CA SER A 134 -5.35 11.29 -19.03
C SER A 134 -6.32 12.27 -18.38
N ILE A 135 -5.86 13.49 -18.12
CA ILE A 135 -6.71 14.54 -17.55
C ILE A 135 -7.83 14.89 -18.52
N TYR A 136 -7.50 14.97 -19.82
CA TYR A 136 -8.46 15.25 -20.88
C TYR A 136 -9.64 14.27 -20.89
N VAL A 137 -9.37 12.96 -20.92
CA VAL A 137 -10.43 11.93 -20.92
C VAL A 137 -11.27 12.02 -19.65
N GLN A 138 -10.66 12.17 -18.47
CA GLN A 138 -11.40 12.29 -17.22
C GLN A 138 -12.32 13.52 -17.19
N GLN A 139 -11.86 14.66 -17.73
CA GLN A 139 -12.69 15.85 -17.84
C GLN A 139 -13.82 15.65 -18.84
N THR A 140 -13.58 15.00 -19.99
CA THR A 140 -14.65 14.70 -20.96
C THR A 140 -15.73 13.79 -20.36
N PHE A 141 -15.36 12.84 -19.49
CA PHE A 141 -16.33 12.04 -18.74
C PHE A 141 -17.17 12.88 -17.78
N PHE A 142 -16.53 13.80 -17.07
CA PHE A 142 -17.22 14.73 -16.17
C PHE A 142 -18.22 15.60 -16.92
N HIS A 143 -17.79 16.24 -18.03
CA HIS A 143 -18.63 17.15 -18.83
C HIS A 143 -19.67 16.45 -19.70
N SER A 144 -19.56 15.12 -19.85
CA SER A 144 -20.60 14.28 -20.48
C SER A 144 -21.54 13.67 -19.45
N SER A 145 -21.44 14.07 -18.18
CA SER A 145 -22.33 13.65 -17.10
C SER A 145 -23.25 14.78 -16.68
N ILE A 146 -24.51 14.46 -16.39
CA ILE A 146 -25.54 15.44 -16.02
C ILE A 146 -26.01 15.19 -14.60
N GLY A 147 -26.09 16.25 -13.79
CA GLY A 147 -26.63 16.22 -12.42
C GLY A 147 -25.97 17.26 -11.53
N VAL A 148 -26.69 17.74 -10.51
CA VAL A 148 -26.19 18.76 -9.57
C VAL A 148 -25.31 18.13 -8.49
N HIS A 149 -25.72 16.98 -7.97
CA HIS A 149 -24.98 16.26 -6.93
C HIS A 149 -24.05 15.22 -7.57
N ILE A 150 -22.74 15.31 -7.32
CA ILE A 150 -21.71 14.47 -7.96
C ILE A 150 -22.01 12.97 -7.89
N GLU A 151 -22.43 12.46 -6.72
CA GLU A 151 -22.77 11.04 -6.52
C GLU A 151 -24.05 10.58 -7.26
N LYS A 152 -24.84 11.51 -7.80
CA LYS A 152 -26.10 11.24 -8.51
C LYS A 152 -26.02 11.58 -10.01
N MET A 153 -24.84 11.98 -10.50
CA MET A 153 -24.68 12.31 -11.91
C MET A 153 -24.91 11.07 -12.79
N ILE A 154 -25.44 11.31 -13.98
CA ILE A 154 -25.68 10.28 -14.99
C ILE A 154 -24.88 10.64 -16.23
N PHE A 155 -24.00 9.73 -16.62
CA PHE A 155 -23.21 9.84 -17.85
C PHE A 155 -24.07 9.60 -19.09
N LYS A 156 -23.85 10.44 -20.10
CA LYS A 156 -24.46 10.37 -21.42
C LYS A 156 -23.39 9.98 -22.43
N LEU A 157 -23.43 8.72 -22.85
CA LEU A 157 -22.45 8.14 -23.76
C LEU A 157 -22.42 8.90 -25.09
N GLU A 158 -23.58 9.31 -25.56
CA GLU A 158 -23.79 10.02 -26.82
C GLU A 158 -23.16 11.42 -26.80
N GLU A 159 -23.14 12.09 -25.63
CA GLU A 159 -22.43 13.36 -25.46
C GLU A 159 -20.92 13.12 -25.42
N TRP A 160 -20.47 12.06 -24.74
CA TRP A 160 -19.05 11.71 -24.70
C TRP A 160 -18.49 11.39 -26.09
N PHE A 161 -19.25 10.67 -26.90
CA PHE A 161 -18.88 10.32 -28.28
C PHE A 161 -18.65 11.53 -29.18
N LYS A 162 -19.16 12.71 -28.85
CA LYS A 162 -18.93 13.93 -29.64
C LYS A 162 -17.57 14.56 -29.36
N TRP A 163 -16.95 14.30 -28.20
CA TRP A 163 -15.68 14.92 -27.84
C TRP A 163 -14.55 14.47 -28.78
N PRO A 164 -13.71 15.41 -29.25
CA PRO A 164 -12.60 15.08 -30.11
C PRO A 164 -11.48 14.39 -29.33
N ILE A 165 -10.61 13.66 -30.01
CA ILE A 165 -9.40 13.09 -29.43
C ILE A 165 -8.33 12.94 -30.50
N ASN A 166 -7.09 13.27 -30.15
CA ASN A 166 -5.95 12.99 -31.02
C ASN A 166 -5.44 11.59 -30.68
N LEU A 167 -5.36 10.72 -31.70
CA LEU A 167 -4.74 9.40 -31.56
C LEU A 167 -3.45 9.32 -32.38
N PRO A 168 -2.38 8.75 -31.80
CA PRO A 168 -1.19 8.41 -32.57
C PRO A 168 -1.45 7.18 -33.45
N PRO A 169 -0.58 6.91 -34.44
CA PRO A 169 -0.59 5.65 -35.18
C PRO A 169 -0.48 4.43 -34.26
N LEU A 170 -1.04 3.29 -34.66
CA LEU A 170 -1.06 2.06 -33.85
C LEU A 170 0.32 1.64 -33.33
N ALA A 171 1.37 1.75 -34.15
CA ALA A 171 2.73 1.43 -33.73
C ALA A 171 3.21 2.26 -32.53
N GLU A 172 2.81 3.52 -32.43
CA GLU A 172 3.15 4.37 -31.29
C GLU A 172 2.25 4.06 -30.08
N GLN A 173 0.97 3.74 -30.31
CA GLN A 173 0.08 3.25 -29.25
C GLN A 173 0.64 1.98 -28.58
N GLU A 174 1.11 1.02 -29.38
CA GLU A 174 1.77 -0.21 -28.93
C GLU A 174 3.05 0.08 -28.13
N ARG A 175 3.89 1.01 -28.60
CA ARG A 175 5.11 1.41 -27.90
C ARG A 175 4.81 2.01 -26.53
N VAL A 176 3.84 2.93 -26.47
CA VAL A 176 3.39 3.56 -25.22
C VAL A 176 2.85 2.50 -24.27
N ALA A 177 1.96 1.63 -24.76
CA ALA A 177 1.39 0.55 -23.97
C ALA A 177 2.46 -0.40 -23.41
N LYS A 178 3.39 -0.86 -24.26
CA LYS A 178 4.50 -1.74 -23.87
C LYS A 178 5.37 -1.13 -22.78
N MET A 179 5.64 0.18 -22.84
CA MET A 179 6.41 0.89 -21.81
C MET A 179 5.69 0.88 -20.45
N PHE A 180 4.39 1.18 -20.43
CA PHE A 180 3.62 1.15 -19.18
C PHE A 180 3.46 -0.27 -18.62
N LEU A 181 3.18 -1.26 -19.48
CA LEU A 181 3.11 -2.67 -19.08
C LEU A 181 4.45 -3.14 -18.49
N ALA A 182 5.59 -2.78 -19.10
CA ALA A 182 6.91 -3.09 -18.55
C ALA A 182 7.15 -2.43 -17.18
N THR A 183 6.68 -1.19 -17.03
CA THR A 183 6.76 -0.44 -15.76
C THR A 183 5.94 -1.12 -14.67
N GLU A 184 4.69 -1.50 -14.96
CA GLU A 184 3.82 -2.23 -14.02
C GLU A 184 4.35 -3.63 -13.71
N GLY A 185 4.89 -4.33 -14.70
CA GLY A 185 5.56 -5.61 -14.52
C GLY A 185 6.74 -5.49 -13.55
N LYS A 186 7.56 -4.45 -13.69
CA LYS A 186 8.67 -4.17 -12.77
C LYS A 186 8.21 -3.87 -11.35
N ILE A 187 7.17 -3.04 -11.17
CA ILE A 187 6.56 -2.79 -9.85
C ILE A 187 6.10 -4.10 -9.22
N THR A 188 5.40 -4.94 -9.98
CA THR A 188 4.90 -6.25 -9.52
C THR A 188 6.04 -7.17 -9.09
N LEU A 189 7.11 -7.26 -9.88
CA LEU A 189 8.28 -8.08 -9.55
C LEU A 189 9.01 -7.56 -8.30
N LEU A 190 9.14 -6.25 -8.15
CA LEU A 190 9.73 -5.65 -6.94
C LEU A 190 8.88 -5.91 -5.70
N ALA A 191 7.56 -5.82 -5.80
CA ALA A 191 6.64 -6.14 -4.70
C ALA A 191 6.78 -7.61 -4.27
N LYS A 192 6.82 -8.55 -5.24
CA LYS A 192 7.09 -9.98 -4.96
C LYS A 192 8.45 -10.18 -4.29
N LYS A 193 9.49 -9.50 -4.78
CA LYS A 193 10.84 -9.54 -4.19
C LYS A 193 10.85 -9.03 -2.75
N LYS A 194 10.11 -7.95 -2.46
CA LYS A 194 9.97 -7.41 -1.11
C LYS A 194 9.34 -8.44 -0.17
N THR A 195 8.20 -9.01 -0.54
CA THR A 195 7.53 -10.05 0.27
C THR A 195 8.43 -11.26 0.50
N ALA A 196 9.12 -11.73 -0.53
CA ALA A 196 10.06 -12.85 -0.38
C ALA A 196 11.23 -12.54 0.59
N LEU A 197 11.73 -11.30 0.61
CA LEU A 197 12.75 -10.87 1.57
C LEU A 197 12.20 -10.77 3.00
N GLU A 198 10.97 -10.29 3.18
CA GLU A 198 10.29 -10.22 4.48
C GLU A 198 10.04 -11.63 5.05
N ASP A 199 9.57 -12.56 4.22
CA ASP A 199 9.37 -13.96 4.60
C ASP A 199 10.70 -14.64 4.93
N TYR A 200 11.74 -14.41 4.11
CA TYR A 200 13.08 -14.92 4.36
C TYR A 200 13.66 -14.39 5.67
N LYS A 201 13.54 -13.08 5.95
CA LYS A 201 13.94 -12.47 7.23
C LYS A 201 13.24 -13.17 8.39
N GLY A 202 11.91 -13.29 8.31
CA GLY A 202 11.12 -13.93 9.37
C GLY A 202 11.53 -15.38 9.64
N GLY A 203 11.76 -16.15 8.57
CA GLY A 203 12.23 -17.53 8.66
C GLY A 203 13.62 -17.65 9.28
N VAL A 204 14.58 -16.83 8.84
CA VAL A 204 15.93 -16.85 9.39
C VAL A 204 15.95 -16.38 10.84
N MET A 205 15.23 -15.31 11.19
CA MET A 205 15.10 -14.86 12.57
C MET A 205 14.60 -15.97 13.49
N ARG A 206 13.55 -16.69 13.09
CA ARG A 206 13.02 -17.81 13.89
C ARG A 206 14.09 -18.86 14.16
N ARG A 207 14.84 -19.26 13.13
CA ARG A 207 15.90 -20.27 13.23
C ARG A 207 17.10 -19.80 14.04
N LEU A 208 17.46 -18.52 13.95
CA LEU A 208 18.53 -17.92 14.75
C LEU A 208 18.17 -17.91 16.24
N PHE A 209 16.99 -17.41 16.59
CA PHE A 209 16.56 -17.32 17.99
C PHE A 209 16.06 -18.66 18.57
N SER A 210 15.77 -19.68 17.75
CA SER A 210 15.57 -21.07 18.20
C SER A 210 16.88 -21.88 18.26
N ARG A 211 18.02 -21.28 17.86
CA ARG A 211 19.34 -21.91 17.76
C ARG A 211 19.45 -23.04 16.73
N GLU A 212 18.46 -23.22 15.87
CA GLU A 212 18.53 -24.12 14.69
C GLU A 212 19.52 -23.63 13.63
N LEU A 213 19.85 -22.34 13.66
CA LEU A 213 20.89 -21.71 12.86
C LEU A 213 21.79 -20.92 13.80
N ARG A 214 23.11 -21.09 13.66
CA ARG A 214 24.13 -20.34 14.40
C ARG A 214 25.20 -19.84 13.46
N PHE A 215 25.82 -18.73 13.82
CA PHE A 215 27.01 -18.25 13.11
C PHE A 215 28.24 -18.96 13.66
N ALA A 216 29.28 -19.05 12.83
CA ALA A 216 30.61 -19.49 13.26
C ALA A 216 31.53 -18.27 13.44
N ASN A 217 32.61 -18.48 14.19
CA ASN A 217 33.76 -17.59 14.22
C ASN A 217 34.35 -17.41 12.80
N ASP A 218 35.20 -16.40 12.64
CA ASP A 218 35.85 -16.14 11.34
C ASP A 218 36.79 -17.26 10.91
N ASP A 219 37.31 -18.05 11.85
CA ASP A 219 38.13 -19.25 11.60
C ASP A 219 37.28 -20.52 11.37
N GLY A 220 35.95 -20.41 11.38
CA GLY A 220 35.02 -21.52 11.21
C GLY A 220 34.72 -22.34 12.47
N SER A 221 35.35 -22.02 13.61
CA SER A 221 35.03 -22.65 14.89
C SER A 221 33.65 -22.20 15.41
N ALA A 222 33.03 -23.01 16.27
CA ALA A 222 31.76 -22.64 16.90
C ALA A 222 31.99 -21.56 17.99
N PHE A 223 31.05 -20.64 18.14
CA PHE A 223 30.99 -19.80 19.33
C PHE A 223 30.65 -20.63 20.58
N PRO A 224 31.00 -20.15 21.79
CA PRO A 224 30.49 -20.71 23.03
C PRO A 224 28.96 -20.83 23.03
N ASP A 225 28.42 -21.72 23.85
CA ASP A 225 26.97 -21.81 24.04
C ASP A 225 26.40 -20.47 24.54
N TRP A 226 25.13 -20.25 24.22
CA TRP A 226 24.45 -19.02 24.64
C TRP A 226 24.21 -19.09 26.14
N ASP A 227 24.40 -17.95 26.80
CA ASP A 227 24.21 -17.83 28.25
C ASP A 227 22.74 -17.47 28.52
N GLU A 228 22.08 -18.26 29.36
CA GLU A 228 20.73 -17.96 29.81
C GLU A 228 20.76 -16.83 30.86
N ARG A 229 20.14 -15.70 30.55
CA ARG A 229 20.08 -14.53 31.44
C ARG A 229 18.68 -13.96 31.51
N LYS A 230 18.31 -13.41 32.67
CA LYS A 230 17.07 -12.63 32.79
C LYS A 230 17.17 -11.36 31.98
N PHE A 231 16.10 -10.99 31.28
CA PHE A 231 16.08 -9.79 30.45
C PHE A 231 16.40 -8.52 31.25
N GLY A 232 15.90 -8.42 32.49
CA GLY A 232 16.11 -7.28 33.36
C GLY A 232 17.55 -7.12 33.85
N ASP A 233 18.36 -8.20 33.81
CA ASP A 233 19.77 -8.18 34.20
C ASP A 233 20.67 -7.64 33.08
N VAL A 234 20.19 -7.69 31.83
CA VAL A 234 20.93 -7.23 30.64
C VAL A 234 20.36 -5.95 30.04
N VAL A 235 19.08 -5.64 30.26
CA VAL A 235 18.40 -4.51 29.63
C VAL A 235 17.75 -3.62 30.67
N VAL A 236 18.06 -2.32 30.59
CA VAL A 236 17.47 -1.27 31.40
C VAL A 236 16.34 -0.60 30.63
N ARG A 237 15.21 -0.41 31.30
CA ARG A 237 14.14 0.45 30.81
C ARG A 237 14.40 1.89 31.24
N VAL A 238 14.75 2.75 30.28
CA VAL A 238 15.08 4.15 30.54
C VAL A 238 13.86 4.89 31.09
N GLY A 239 14.07 5.55 32.23
CA GLY A 239 13.05 6.27 32.99
C GLY A 239 13.06 7.78 32.82
N ASP A 240 14.01 8.33 32.06
CA ASP A 240 14.24 9.78 31.94
C ASP A 240 13.01 10.50 31.36
N LYS A 241 12.43 11.42 32.15
CA LYS A 241 11.14 12.05 31.84
C LYS A 241 11.31 13.45 31.28
N PHE A 242 10.51 13.74 30.25
CA PHE A 242 10.36 15.05 29.67
C PHE A 242 8.95 15.59 29.94
N ASP A 243 8.85 16.76 30.57
CA ASP A 243 7.58 17.47 30.75
C ASP A 243 7.47 18.59 29.70
N PRO A 244 6.63 18.44 28.66
CA PRO A 244 6.49 19.44 27.59
C PRO A 244 5.92 20.79 28.08
N ARG A 245 5.44 20.88 29.33
CA ARG A 245 4.93 22.12 29.94
C ARG A 245 5.99 22.92 30.68
N LYS A 246 7.16 22.33 30.94
CA LYS A 246 8.22 22.89 31.79
C LYS A 246 9.54 23.07 31.05
N SER A 247 9.57 22.83 29.73
CA SER A 247 10.77 22.94 28.91
C SER A 247 10.45 23.70 27.63
N ASP A 248 11.37 24.57 27.23
CA ASP A 248 11.34 25.27 25.94
C ASP A 248 12.00 24.44 24.82
N GLU A 249 12.49 23.23 25.12
CA GLU A 249 13.02 22.32 24.11
C GLU A 249 11.92 21.82 23.17
N ASN A 250 12.28 21.60 21.90
CA ASN A 250 11.38 21.03 20.89
C ASN A 250 11.97 19.75 20.26
N PRO A 251 12.20 18.67 21.04
CA PRO A 251 12.75 17.43 20.51
C PRO A 251 11.78 16.73 19.54
N PHE A 252 12.31 15.82 18.73
CA PHE A 252 11.47 14.92 17.93
C PHE A 252 10.55 14.11 18.84
N LEU A 253 9.23 14.21 18.62
CA LEU A 253 8.24 13.43 19.35
C LEU A 253 7.81 12.21 18.53
N VAL A 254 8.09 11.02 19.08
CA VAL A 254 7.65 9.74 18.53
C VAL A 254 6.47 9.21 19.34
N GLU A 255 5.29 9.26 18.75
CA GLU A 255 4.09 8.61 19.23
C GLU A 255 3.98 7.18 18.69
N LEU A 256 3.11 6.36 19.28
CA LEU A 256 2.99 4.96 18.86
C LEU A 256 2.48 4.85 17.42
N GLU A 257 1.62 5.75 16.96
CA GLU A 257 1.18 5.85 15.56
C GLU A 257 2.31 6.19 14.58
N ASN A 258 3.41 6.79 15.05
CA ASN A 258 4.55 7.12 14.20
C ASN A 258 5.41 5.88 13.89
N ILE A 259 5.31 4.80 14.68
CA ILE A 259 6.04 3.57 14.44
C ILE A 259 5.19 2.62 13.58
N GLU A 260 5.73 2.23 12.43
CA GLU A 260 5.15 1.22 11.55
C GLU A 260 5.34 -0.19 12.15
N GLY A 261 4.29 -1.01 12.09
CA GLY A 261 4.35 -2.37 12.63
C GLY A 261 5.25 -3.27 11.80
N LYS A 262 6.07 -4.09 12.48
CA LYS A 262 6.94 -5.13 11.89
C LYS A 262 8.15 -4.65 11.09
N THR A 263 8.28 -3.35 10.81
CA THR A 263 9.30 -2.85 9.87
C THR A 263 10.47 -2.15 10.54
N GLY A 264 10.35 -1.74 11.80
CA GLY A 264 11.37 -0.91 12.46
C GLY A 264 11.32 0.57 12.09
N ARG A 265 10.43 0.98 11.17
CA ARG A 265 10.44 2.33 10.59
C ARG A 265 9.63 3.33 11.42
N ILE A 266 10.19 4.53 11.55
CA ILE A 266 9.48 5.71 12.03
C ILE A 266 8.97 6.49 10.81
N LEU A 267 7.66 6.64 10.70
CA LEU A 267 6.96 7.25 9.56
C LEU A 267 6.95 8.78 9.60
N GLY A 268 7.26 9.37 10.74
CA GLY A 268 7.26 10.81 10.96
C GLY A 268 7.26 11.16 12.45
N PHE A 269 6.98 12.43 12.74
CA PHE A 269 7.00 12.96 14.10
C PHE A 269 5.70 13.69 14.41
N SER A 270 5.24 13.56 15.64
CA SER A 270 4.13 14.34 16.16
C SER A 270 4.61 15.72 16.64
N ARG A 271 3.68 16.68 16.76
CA ARG A 271 4.00 18.01 17.31
C ARG A 271 3.96 17.98 18.83
N LEU A 272 4.93 18.62 19.47
CA LEU A 272 4.95 18.81 20.92
C LEU A 272 3.98 19.89 21.39
N GLU A 273 3.68 20.87 20.53
CA GLU A 273 2.74 21.94 20.85
C GLU A 273 1.38 21.39 21.33
N GLY A 274 0.94 21.84 22.50
CA GLY A 274 -0.31 21.40 23.13
C GLY A 274 -0.25 20.04 23.83
N GLN A 275 0.87 19.31 23.79
CA GLN A 275 1.05 18.06 24.55
C GLN A 275 1.16 18.35 26.05
N ARG A 276 0.41 17.61 26.86
CA ARG A 276 0.41 17.76 28.34
C ARG A 276 1.00 16.57 29.08
N SER A 277 1.00 15.40 28.46
CA SER A 277 1.49 14.16 29.07
C SER A 277 3.01 14.12 29.12
N LEU A 278 3.55 13.60 30.22
CA LEU A 278 4.97 13.30 30.33
C LEU A 278 5.40 12.35 29.20
N LYS A 279 6.56 12.64 28.63
CA LYS A 279 7.23 11.82 27.62
C LYS A 279 8.47 11.17 28.24
N THR A 280 9.06 10.21 27.55
CA THR A 280 10.32 9.58 27.96
C THR A 280 11.40 9.97 26.95
N ARG A 281 12.56 10.43 27.41
CA ARG A 281 13.70 10.73 26.53
C ARG A 281 14.33 9.43 26.03
N PHE A 282 14.81 9.45 24.79
CA PHE A 282 15.63 8.41 24.20
C PHE A 282 16.83 9.03 23.48
N ALA A 283 17.94 8.30 23.48
CA ALA A 283 19.16 8.65 22.77
C ALA A 283 19.34 7.77 21.52
N ILE A 284 20.33 8.14 20.71
CA ILE A 284 20.77 7.34 19.55
C ILE A 284 21.15 5.93 20.03
N GLY A 285 20.62 4.93 19.34
CA GLY A 285 20.88 3.52 19.67
C GLY A 285 20.04 2.97 20.82
N ASP A 286 19.09 3.72 21.38
CA ASP A 286 18.04 3.10 22.20
C ASP A 286 17.11 2.25 21.33
N VAL A 287 16.49 1.23 21.93
CA VAL A 287 15.44 0.44 21.27
C VAL A 287 14.09 0.90 21.79
N LEU A 288 13.26 1.41 20.88
CA LEU A 288 11.89 1.79 21.18
C LEU A 288 10.97 0.58 21.00
N PHE A 289 10.19 0.22 22.02
CA PHE A 289 9.23 -0.87 21.96
C PHE A 289 7.83 -0.41 22.37
N GLY A 290 6.85 -0.56 21.49
CA GLY A 290 5.45 -0.25 21.74
C GLY A 290 4.83 -1.24 22.73
N LYS A 291 4.65 -0.83 23.99
CA LYS A 291 4.09 -1.69 25.04
C LYS A 291 2.58 -1.89 24.88
N LEU A 292 1.88 -0.98 24.21
CA LEU A 292 0.45 -1.10 23.91
C LEU A 292 0.24 -1.95 22.66
N ARG A 293 -0.60 -2.99 22.78
CA ARG A 293 -0.88 -3.98 21.73
C ARG A 293 0.40 -4.55 21.11
N PRO A 294 1.26 -5.24 21.90
CA PRO A 294 2.56 -5.74 21.44
C PRO A 294 2.48 -6.65 20.20
N TYR A 295 1.35 -7.33 19.97
CA TYR A 295 1.09 -8.09 18.74
C TYR A 295 1.17 -7.27 17.44
N LEU A 296 1.05 -5.94 17.51
CA LEU A 296 1.28 -5.05 16.36
C LEU A 296 2.77 -4.92 16.00
N LYS A 297 3.67 -5.42 16.85
CA LYS A 297 5.13 -5.44 16.66
C LYS A 297 5.66 -4.06 16.27
N LYS A 298 5.29 -3.01 17.02
CA LYS A 298 5.81 -1.66 16.83
C LYS A 298 7.12 -1.51 17.59
N HIS A 299 8.23 -1.50 16.88
CA HIS A 299 9.57 -1.33 17.41
C HIS A 299 10.35 -0.37 16.51
N ALA A 300 11.36 0.31 17.04
CA ALA A 300 12.28 1.13 16.26
C ALA A 300 13.66 1.17 16.92
N HIS A 301 14.68 1.45 16.09
CA HIS A 301 16.06 1.66 16.51
C HIS A 301 16.53 3.00 15.91
N PRO A 302 16.17 4.13 16.53
CA PRO A 302 16.46 5.45 16.00
C PRO A 302 17.96 5.77 15.96
N ASP A 303 18.36 6.42 14.88
CA ASP A 303 19.67 7.04 14.65
C ASP A 303 19.71 8.52 15.06
N PHE A 304 18.68 8.98 15.80
CA PHE A 304 18.53 10.32 16.34
C PHE A 304 18.05 10.26 17.80
N GLU A 305 18.17 11.38 18.52
CA GLU A 305 17.65 11.55 19.88
C GLU A 305 16.29 12.26 19.89
N GLY A 306 15.50 12.02 20.94
CA GLY A 306 14.18 12.63 21.04
C GLY A 306 13.39 12.21 22.27
N VAL A 307 12.07 12.35 22.18
CA VAL A 307 11.12 11.94 23.21
C VAL A 307 10.04 11.06 22.63
N CYS A 308 9.62 10.06 23.39
CA CYS A 308 8.54 9.16 22.99
C CYS A 308 7.39 9.16 24.00
N SER A 309 6.24 8.70 23.54
CA SER A 309 5.06 8.59 24.38
C SER A 309 5.23 7.57 25.52
N SER A 310 4.37 7.66 26.53
CA SER A 310 4.39 6.74 27.67
C SER A 310 4.00 5.30 27.30
N GLU A 311 3.43 5.08 26.11
CA GLU A 311 3.08 3.76 25.57
C GLU A 311 4.24 3.11 24.80
N ILE A 312 5.42 3.76 24.79
CA ILE A 312 6.66 3.23 24.25
C ILE A 312 7.63 3.05 25.42
N TRP A 313 8.25 1.88 25.50
CA TRP A 313 9.42 1.67 26.32
C TRP A 313 10.67 2.07 25.55
N VAL A 314 11.56 2.77 26.24
CA VAL A 314 12.93 3.04 25.79
C VAL A 314 13.81 2.01 26.48
N LEU A 315 14.42 1.13 25.70
CA LEU A 315 15.22 0.00 26.18
C LEU A 315 16.68 0.24 25.80
N ARG A 316 17.57 0.11 26.78
CA ARG A 316 19.01 0.30 26.64
C ARG A 316 19.76 -0.86 27.27
N SER A 317 20.90 -1.22 26.70
CA SER A 317 21.81 -2.21 27.28
C SER A 317 23.25 -1.79 27.07
N GLU A 318 24.08 -2.06 28.08
CA GLU A 318 25.55 -2.03 27.97
C GLU A 318 26.14 -3.45 27.89
N GLU A 319 25.33 -4.47 28.20
CA GLU A 319 25.72 -5.90 28.26
C GLU A 319 25.56 -6.61 26.90
N ILE A 320 24.60 -6.17 26.09
CA ILE A 320 24.34 -6.72 24.76
C ILE A 320 24.32 -5.60 23.72
N SER A 321 24.67 -5.96 22.48
CA SER A 321 24.64 -5.02 21.37
C SER A 321 23.24 -4.42 21.20
N SER A 322 23.17 -3.10 21.11
CA SER A 322 21.92 -2.36 20.89
C SER A 322 21.16 -2.85 19.63
N LEU A 323 21.88 -3.13 18.54
CA LEU A 323 21.26 -3.65 17.32
C LEU A 323 20.81 -5.12 17.48
N PHE A 324 21.51 -5.91 18.29
CA PHE A 324 21.04 -7.25 18.65
C PHE A 324 19.76 -7.17 19.52
N LEU A 325 19.73 -6.28 20.51
CA LEU A 325 18.53 -6.01 21.32
C LEU A 325 17.34 -5.61 20.44
N PHE A 326 17.57 -4.80 19.41
CA PHE A 326 16.54 -4.44 18.43
C PHE A 326 15.93 -5.67 17.75
N TYR A 327 16.73 -6.69 17.40
CA TYR A 327 16.22 -7.94 16.84
C TYR A 327 15.65 -8.89 17.89
N LEU A 328 16.19 -8.90 19.10
CA LEU A 328 15.70 -9.72 20.22
C LEU A 328 14.25 -9.36 20.58
N VAL A 329 13.89 -8.06 20.63
CA VAL A 329 12.52 -7.63 20.92
C VAL A 329 11.50 -7.99 19.83
N GLN A 330 11.98 -8.42 18.66
CA GLN A 330 11.14 -8.88 17.54
C GLN A 330 10.91 -10.39 17.57
N ALA A 331 11.73 -11.14 18.31
CA ALA A 331 11.70 -12.58 18.38
C ALA A 331 10.35 -13.09 18.91
N ASP A 332 9.93 -14.25 18.42
CA ASP A 332 8.60 -14.79 18.75
C ASP A 332 8.44 -15.03 20.27
N GLN A 333 9.50 -15.42 20.98
CA GLN A 333 9.48 -15.54 22.44
C GLN A 333 9.18 -14.20 23.13
N PHE A 334 9.93 -13.14 22.79
CA PHE A 334 9.73 -11.81 23.37
C PHE A 334 8.31 -11.29 23.11
N VAL A 335 7.85 -11.39 21.86
CA VAL A 335 6.51 -10.93 21.50
C VAL A 335 5.43 -11.74 22.21
N ARG A 336 5.59 -13.07 22.37
CA ARG A 336 4.63 -13.88 23.16
C ARG A 336 4.57 -13.43 24.61
N LEU A 337 5.73 -13.28 25.26
CA LEU A 337 5.83 -12.85 26.66
C LEU A 337 5.22 -11.45 26.87
N ALA A 338 5.50 -10.52 25.96
CA ALA A 338 4.93 -9.18 25.98
C ALA A 338 3.39 -9.16 25.86
N ASN A 339 2.78 -10.21 25.28
CA ASN A 339 1.33 -10.34 25.11
C ASN A 339 0.63 -11.18 26.20
N ILE A 340 1.34 -11.67 27.25
CA ILE A 340 0.78 -12.57 28.28
C ILE A 340 -0.44 -11.98 29.02
N SER A 341 -0.60 -10.66 29.10
CA SER A 341 -1.76 -9.99 29.71
C SER A 341 -3.09 -10.12 28.92
N ALA A 342 -3.28 -11.25 28.23
CA ALA A 342 -4.38 -11.54 27.32
C ALA A 342 -5.74 -11.57 28.05
N GLY A 343 -6.66 -10.71 27.61
CA GLY A 343 -8.03 -10.61 28.12
C GLY A 343 -8.71 -9.27 27.86
N SER A 344 -7.92 -8.20 27.64
CA SER A 344 -8.44 -6.88 27.29
C SER A 344 -8.31 -6.56 25.80
N LYS A 345 -9.21 -5.73 25.24
CA LYS A 345 -9.09 -5.20 23.85
C LYS A 345 -7.82 -4.35 23.62
N MET A 346 -7.06 -4.04 24.68
CA MET A 346 -5.86 -3.17 24.66
C MET A 346 -4.79 -3.68 25.63
N PRO A 347 -4.18 -4.86 25.36
CA PRO A 347 -3.17 -5.41 26.26
C PRO A 347 -1.95 -4.48 26.30
N ARG A 348 -1.37 -4.38 27.50
CA ARG A 348 -0.11 -3.69 27.71
C ARG A 348 0.91 -4.71 28.21
N ALA A 349 2.11 -4.67 27.65
CA ALA A 349 3.21 -5.47 28.12
C ALA A 349 3.52 -5.10 29.58
N ASP A 350 3.70 -6.12 30.41
CA ASP A 350 4.17 -5.96 31.79
C ASP A 350 5.70 -6.06 31.80
N TRP A 351 6.35 -5.03 32.34
CA TRP A 351 7.80 -5.00 32.44
C TRP A 351 8.32 -6.13 33.35
N ARG A 352 7.62 -6.44 34.45
CA ARG A 352 8.07 -7.48 35.40
C ARG A 352 8.13 -8.85 34.73
N VAL A 353 7.09 -9.19 33.97
CA VAL A 353 7.04 -10.44 33.21
C VAL A 353 8.24 -10.58 32.28
N LEU A 354 8.55 -9.53 31.52
CA LEU A 354 9.70 -9.56 30.61
C LEU A 354 11.04 -9.54 31.36
N ALA A 355 11.19 -8.67 32.35
CA ALA A 355 12.41 -8.52 33.13
C ALA A 355 12.81 -9.82 33.84
N ASP A 356 11.83 -10.57 34.38
CA ASP A 356 12.05 -11.84 35.06
C ASP A 356 12.17 -13.04 34.11
N SER A 357 11.84 -12.87 32.82
CA SER A 357 11.93 -13.94 31.83
C SER A 357 13.38 -14.16 31.38
N GLU A 358 13.72 -15.42 31.17
CA GLU A 358 15.03 -15.86 30.68
C GLU A 358 15.09 -15.81 29.15
N PHE A 359 16.21 -15.27 28.66
CA PHE A 359 16.57 -15.23 27.26
C PHE A 359 17.98 -15.77 27.08
N GLU A 360 18.17 -16.50 25.99
CA GLU A 360 19.46 -17.03 25.57
C GLU A 360 20.24 -15.89 24.91
N ILE A 361 21.40 -15.55 25.45
CA ILE A 361 22.24 -14.43 25.00
C ILE A 361 23.52 -14.98 24.37
N PRO A 362 23.78 -14.72 23.06
CA PRO A 362 25.00 -15.18 22.41
C PRO A 362 26.24 -14.46 22.93
N HIS A 363 27.40 -15.05 22.65
CA HIS A 363 28.68 -14.34 22.75
C HIS A 363 28.65 -13.00 21.96
N PRO A 364 29.26 -11.90 22.45
CA PRO A 364 29.16 -10.58 21.83
C PRO A 364 29.50 -10.52 20.32
N ASN A 365 30.49 -11.30 19.88
CA ASN A 365 30.84 -11.40 18.45
C ASN A 365 29.75 -12.11 17.63
N GLU A 366 29.05 -13.09 18.19
CA GLU A 366 27.92 -13.75 17.54
C GLU A 366 26.71 -12.81 17.49
N GLN A 367 26.44 -12.04 18.55
CA GLN A 367 25.40 -10.99 18.57
C GLN A 367 25.61 -10.00 17.42
N ARG A 368 26.85 -9.55 17.21
CA ARG A 368 27.21 -8.66 16.09
C ARG A 368 26.95 -9.32 14.73
N LYS A 369 27.38 -10.57 14.52
CA LYS A 369 27.12 -11.28 13.25
C LYS A 369 25.63 -11.44 12.96
N ILE A 370 24.82 -11.78 13.98
CA ILE A 370 23.36 -11.85 13.88
C ILE A 370 22.78 -10.51 13.48
N ALA A 371 23.15 -9.45 14.20
CA ALA A 371 22.67 -8.09 13.99
C ALA A 371 23.06 -7.54 12.61
N ASP A 372 24.31 -7.73 12.18
CA ASP A 372 24.83 -7.30 10.89
C ASP A 372 24.13 -8.04 9.74
N PHE A 373 23.89 -9.34 9.89
CA PHE A 373 23.19 -10.14 8.88
C PHE A 373 21.71 -9.71 8.73
N LEU A 374 20.98 -9.56 9.84
CA LEU A 374 19.58 -9.16 9.80
C LEU A 374 19.40 -7.72 9.30
N SER A 375 20.30 -6.81 9.69
CA SER A 375 20.30 -5.43 9.21
C SER A 375 20.62 -5.31 7.73
N ALA A 376 21.48 -6.17 7.18
CA ALA A 376 21.71 -6.27 5.75
C ALA A 376 20.45 -6.71 4.98
N ILE A 377 19.60 -7.56 5.56
CA ILE A 377 18.31 -7.92 4.96
C ILE A 377 17.32 -6.75 5.03
N ASP A 378 17.25 -6.06 6.17
CA ASP A 378 16.39 -4.87 6.34
C ASP A 378 16.78 -3.74 5.38
N ALA A 379 18.08 -3.53 5.16
CA ALA A 379 18.58 -2.58 4.17
C ALA A 379 18.12 -2.95 2.75
N LYS A 380 18.14 -4.24 2.39
CA LYS A 380 17.61 -4.72 1.09
C LYS A 380 16.10 -4.51 0.97
N ILE A 381 15.33 -4.79 2.02
CA ILE A 381 13.87 -4.56 2.03
C ILE A 381 13.56 -3.07 1.85
N THR A 382 14.32 -2.21 2.54
CA THR A 382 14.20 -0.75 2.45
C THR A 382 14.52 -0.26 1.05
N ALA A 383 15.63 -0.71 0.46
CA ALA A 383 16.02 -0.35 -0.90
C ALA A 383 14.98 -0.78 -1.95
N VAL A 384 14.43 -1.99 -1.85
CA VAL A 384 13.35 -2.45 -2.75
C VAL A 384 12.08 -1.64 -2.56
N SER A 385 11.72 -1.29 -1.31
CA SER A 385 10.57 -0.43 -1.03
C SER A 385 10.72 0.97 -1.64
N ALA A 386 11.93 1.54 -1.60
CA ALA A 386 12.23 2.81 -2.27
C ALA A 386 12.09 2.69 -3.80
N GLN A 387 12.62 1.62 -4.40
CA GLN A 387 12.49 1.36 -5.84
C GLN A 387 11.02 1.23 -6.29
N ILE A 388 10.16 0.63 -5.48
CA ILE A 388 8.71 0.56 -5.74
C ILE A 388 8.12 1.97 -5.77
N SER A 389 8.37 2.78 -4.73
CA SER A 389 7.85 4.15 -4.62
C SER A 389 8.34 5.06 -5.76
N GLU A 390 9.61 4.93 -6.15
CA GLU A 390 10.19 5.65 -7.29
C GLU A 390 9.50 5.24 -8.60
N MET A 391 9.29 3.94 -8.82
CA MET A 391 8.66 3.43 -10.04
C MET A 391 7.18 3.82 -10.15
N GLU A 392 6.45 3.85 -9.03
CA GLU A 392 5.09 4.37 -8.97
C GLU A 392 5.03 5.87 -9.28
N THR A 393 5.98 6.64 -8.75
CA THR A 393 6.11 8.07 -9.03
C THR A 393 6.44 8.31 -10.51
N PHE A 394 7.38 7.53 -11.04
CA PHE A 394 7.75 7.55 -12.46
C PHE A 394 6.56 7.22 -13.36
N LYS A 395 5.82 6.14 -13.08
CA LYS A 395 4.59 5.77 -13.80
C LYS A 395 3.57 6.91 -13.80
N LYS A 396 3.35 7.54 -12.65
CA LYS A 396 2.43 8.68 -12.53
C LYS A 396 2.91 9.89 -13.35
N GLY A 397 4.22 10.17 -13.34
CA GLY A 397 4.83 11.22 -14.16
C GLY A 397 4.70 10.95 -15.66
N LEU A 398 4.87 9.69 -16.10
CA LEU A 398 4.66 9.28 -17.48
C LEU A 398 3.21 9.49 -17.93
N LEU A 399 2.23 9.07 -17.12
CA LEU A 399 0.81 9.28 -17.41
C LEU A 399 0.47 10.77 -17.59
N GLN A 400 1.15 11.64 -16.85
CA GLN A 400 0.96 13.09 -16.94
C GLN A 400 1.66 13.74 -18.15
N LYS A 401 2.65 13.10 -18.77
CA LYS A 401 3.43 13.69 -19.87
C LYS A 401 3.07 13.14 -21.25
N ILE A 402 2.66 11.88 -21.32
CA ILE A 402 2.39 11.19 -22.60
C ILE A 402 1.02 11.56 -23.17
N PHE A 403 0.04 11.82 -22.32
CA PHE A 403 -1.35 12.05 -22.72
C PHE A 403 -1.79 13.53 -22.56
N VAL A 404 -0.90 14.46 -22.91
CA VAL A 404 -1.12 15.92 -22.83
C VAL A 404 -1.51 16.51 -24.18
#